data_AF-A0A8T5LZI5-F1
#
_entry.id   AF-A0A8T5LZI5-F1
#
_cell.length_a   1.000
_cell.length_b   1.000
_cell.length_c   1.000
_cell.angle_alpha   90.00
_cell.angle_beta   90.00
_cell.angle_gamma   90.00
#
_symmetry.space_group_name_H-M   'P 1'
#
loop_
_entity.id
_entity.type
_entity.pdbx_description
1 polymer ?
#
loop_
_entity_poly.entity_id
_entity_poly.type
_entity_poly.pdbx_seq_one_letter_code
_entity_poly.pdbx_strand_id
1 'polypeptide(L)' 'MAKYECMVCGYIYDEEKEGTKWEDLPDDWKCPECFVGKDQFQKVEEEKTEEKSESK' A
#
# COMPACT_ATOMS: atom_id res chain seq x y z
N MET A 1 7.28 -9.12 7.11
CA MET A 1 6.67 -9.01 5.77
C MET A 1 6.21 -7.58 5.59
N ALA A 2 6.15 -7.07 4.36
CA ALA A 2 5.77 -5.69 4.15
C ALA A 2 4.25 -5.54 4.29
N LYS A 3 3.83 -4.41 4.84
CA LYS A 3 2.43 -4.01 4.88
C LYS A 3 2.28 -2.78 3.99
N TYR A 4 1.13 -2.65 3.34
CA TYR A 4 0.82 -1.52 2.48
C TYR A 4 -0.51 -0.92 2.89
N GLU A 5 -0.52 0.37 3.18
CA GLU A 5 -1.73 1.08 3.57
C GLU A 5 -2.26 1.89 2.38
N CYS A 6 -3.55 1.75 2.09
CA CYS A 6 -4.25 2.55 1.11
C CYS A 6 -4.41 3.97 1.65
N MET A 7 -3.81 4.95 0.97
CA MET A 7 -3.91 6.37 1.36
C MET A 7 -5.30 6.97 1.12
N VAL A 8 -6.18 6.27 0.40
CA VAL A 8 -7.53 6.73 0.05
C VAL A 8 -8.57 6.31 1.09
N CYS A 9 -8.55 5.05 1.53
CA CYS A 9 -9.53 4.51 2.48
C CYS A 9 -8.93 4.00 3.80
N GLY A 10 -7.60 3.88 3.91
CA GLY A 10 -6.93 3.33 5.08
C GLY A 10 -6.87 1.79 5.14
N TYR A 11 -7.20 1.09 4.06
CA TYR A 11 -7.08 -0.38 4.01
C TYR A 11 -5.62 -0.83 4.11
N ILE A 12 -5.31 -1.74 5.03
CA ILE A 12 -3.97 -2.30 5.22
C ILE A 12 -3.89 -3.69 4.57
N TYR A 13 -3.10 -3.80 3.51
CA TYR A 13 -2.68 -5.05 2.91
C TYR A 13 -1.48 -5.62 3.67
N ASP A 14 -1.62 -6.85 4.18
CA ASP A 14 -0.56 -7.55 4.91
C ASP A 14 -0.13 -8.79 4.12
N GLU A 15 1.08 -8.78 3.58
CA GLU A 15 1.63 -9.88 2.79
C GLU A 15 1.67 -11.20 3.58
N GLU A 16 1.83 -11.15 4.90
CA GLU A 16 1.85 -12.34 5.76
C GLU A 16 0.47 -12.94 5.91
N LYS A 17 -0.53 -12.08 6.02
CA LYS A 17 -1.94 -12.49 6.18
C LYS A 17 -2.53 -12.99 4.86
N GLU A 18 -2.20 -12.32 3.76
CA GLU A 18 -2.69 -12.64 2.43
C GLU A 18 -1.91 -13.80 1.81
N GLY A 19 -0.67 -14.04 2.25
CA GLY A 19 0.22 -15.06 1.70
C GLY A 19 0.71 -14.77 0.28
N THR A 20 0.42 -13.56 -0.23
CA THR A 20 0.81 -13.07 -1.56
C THR A 20 1.66 -11.82 -1.37
N LYS A 21 2.74 -11.69 -2.13
CA LYS A 21 3.58 -10.49 -2.08
C LYS A 21 2.94 -9.38 -2.89
N TRP A 22 3.13 -8.14 -2.47
CA TRP A 22 2.64 -6.97 -3.18
C TRP A 22 3.15 -6.87 -4.63
N GLU A 23 4.42 -7.25 -4.83
CA GLU A 23 5.06 -7.31 -6.16
C GLU A 23 4.48 -8.42 -7.04
N ASP A 24 3.86 -9.44 -6.45
CA ASP A 24 3.22 -10.56 -7.16
C ASP A 24 1.77 -10.25 -7.57
N LEU A 25 1.18 -9.20 -7.00
CA LEU A 25 -0.16 -8.76 -7.36
C LEU A 25 -0.23 -8.31 -8.83
N PRO A 26 -1.27 -8.67 -9.58
CA PRO A 26 -1.44 -8.24 -10.97
C PRO A 26 -1.54 -6.71 -11.09
N ASP A 27 -1.24 -6.16 -12.26
CA ASP A 27 -1.38 -4.71 -12.54
C ASP A 27 -2.82 -4.21 -12.43
N ASP A 28 -3.82 -5.04 -12.69
CA ASP A 28 -5.23 -4.68 -12.50
C ASP A 28 -5.71 -4.83 -11.05
N TRP A 29 -4.83 -5.23 -10.12
CA TRP A 29 -5.20 -5.32 -8.72
C TRP A 29 -5.61 -3.95 -8.20
N LYS A 30 -6.74 -3.94 -7.47
CA LYS A 30 -7.34 -2.75 -6.90
C LYS A 30 -7.68 -3.00 -5.44
N CYS A 31 -7.67 -1.92 -4.65
CA CYS A 31 -8.09 -1.96 -3.25
C CYS A 31 -9.47 -2.62 -3.12
N PRO A 32 -9.65 -3.63 -2.25
CA PRO A 32 -10.96 -4.28 -2.09
C PRO A 32 -12.02 -3.37 -1.45
N GLU A 33 -11.60 -2.33 -0.73
CA GLU A 33 -12.51 -1.38 -0.07
C GLU A 33 -12.94 -0.22 -0.98
N CYS A 34 -12.02 0.34 -1.77
CA CYS A 34 -12.28 1.55 -2.56
C CYS A 34 -11.95 1.45 -4.05
N PHE A 35 -11.49 0.29 -4.53
CA PHE A 35 -11.21 -0.01 -5.93
C PHE A 35 -10.18 0.88 -6.63
N VAL A 36 -9.34 1.58 -5.87
CA VAL A 36 -8.19 2.33 -6.41
C VAL A 36 -7.01 1.40 -6.69
N GLY A 37 -6.11 1.82 -7.57
CA GLY A 37 -4.93 1.04 -7.94
C GLY A 37 -3.86 0.96 -6.83
N LYS A 38 -2.85 0.11 -7.07
CA LYS A 38 -1.66 -0.05 -6.21
C LYS A 38 -0.86 1.24 -6.02
N ASP A 39 -1.00 2.19 -6.95
CA ASP A 39 -0.34 3.51 -6.89
C ASP A 39 -0.83 4.37 -5.71
N GLN A 40 -2.01 4.08 -5.17
CA GLN A 40 -2.57 4.77 -4.00
C GLN A 40 -2.16 4.13 -2.67
N PHE A 41 -1.30 3.11 -2.69
CA PHE A 41 -0.82 2.46 -1.48
C PHE A 41 0.59 2.92 -1.12
N GLN A 42 0.83 3.10 0.17
CA GLN A 42 2.14 3.37 0.74
C GLN A 42 2.62 2.19 1.57
N LYS A 43 3.93 1.91 1.51
CA LYS A 43 4.53 0.87 2.33
C LYS A 43 4.62 1.35 3.77
N VAL A 44 3.97 0.64 4.69
CA VAL A 44 4.04 0.89 6.13
C VAL A 44 5.11 -0.04 6.73
N GLU A 45 6.37 0.43 6.68
CA GLU A 45 7.48 -0.12 7.47
C GLU A 45 7.69 0.77 8.69
N GLU A 46 7.82 0.18 9.88
CA GLU A 46 7.77 0.91 11.17
C GLU A 46 8.95 1.87 11.45
N GLU A 47 9.93 2.08 10.56
CA GLU A 47 11.03 3.02 10.83
C GLU A 47 11.49 3.86 9.62
N LYS A 48 11.58 5.18 9.86
CA LYS A 48 11.89 6.35 9.00
C LYS A 48 10.66 6.94 8.29
N THR A 49 9.97 7.95 8.84
CA THR A 49 10.46 9.35 8.93
C THR A 49 11.45 9.67 7.82
N GLU A 50 10.97 10.17 6.69
CA GLU A 50 11.45 11.42 6.06
C GLU A 50 10.74 11.68 4.71
N GLU A 51 10.18 12.88 4.63
CA GLU A 51 10.09 13.70 3.42
C GLU A 51 9.23 13.21 2.24
N LYS A 52 7.96 13.64 2.26
CA LYS A 52 7.40 14.29 1.07
C LYS A 52 7.05 15.73 1.38
N SER A 53 8.11 16.47 1.68
CA SER A 53 8.23 17.91 1.59
C SER A 53 7.96 18.35 0.15
N GLU A 54 7.01 19.26 -0.03
CA GLU A 54 6.87 20.20 -1.16
C GLU A 54 6.59 19.64 -2.58
N SER A 55 5.90 20.34 -3.50
CA SER A 55 5.85 21.78 -3.66
C SER A 55 4.64 22.22 -4.52
N LYS A 56 4.10 23.37 -4.13
CA LYS A 56 3.18 24.32 -4.80
C LYS A 56 1.68 24.26 -4.50
#